data_AF-A0A8K0K7Y0-F1
#
_entry.id   AF-A0A8K0K7Y0-F1
#
_cell.length_a   1.000
_cell.length_b   1.000
_cell.length_c   1.000
_cell.angle_alpha   90.00
_cell.angle_beta   90.00
_cell.angle_gamma   90.00
#
_symmetry.space_group_name_H-M   'P 1'
#
loop_
_entity.id
_entity.type
_entity.pdbx_description
1 polymer ?
#
loop_
_entity_poly.entity_id
_entity_poly.type
_entity_poly.pdbx_seq_one_letter_code
_entity_poly.pdbx_strand_id
1 'polypeptide(L)'
;MCSKMHFLHFAGDCDDPLGMESGAIPDSAITASSSYVPNVGPHNGRLRVERNGGAWCPRQQVERGVREYLEIDLGETRVITGVQTQGRFDRGRGQEYAEEYTIEYWRPGLPEWKQYSRWDGKQVSRNSLD
;
A
#
# COMPACT_ATOMS: atom_id res chain seq x y z
N MET A 1 1.78 -12.27 5.93
CA MET A 1 1.83 -10.81 6.24
C MET A 1 0.53 -10.15 5.80
N CYS A 2 0.16 -9.01 6.38
CA CYS A 2 -0.98 -8.21 5.92
C CYS A 2 -0.59 -6.72 5.90
N SER A 3 -1.23 -5.92 5.06
CA SER A 3 -0.85 -4.52 4.89
C SER A 3 -2.05 -3.62 4.62
N LYS A 4 -1.91 -2.39 5.10
CA LYS A 4 -2.68 -1.23 4.70
C LYS A 4 -1.73 -0.15 4.20
N MET A 5 -2.22 0.72 3.32
CA MET A 5 -1.42 1.77 2.72
C MET A 5 -2.18 3.10 2.62
N HIS A 6 -1.43 4.19 2.68
CA HIS A 6 -1.86 5.55 2.44
C HIS A 6 -0.80 6.27 1.59
N PHE A 7 -1.23 7.03 0.59
CA PHE A 7 -0.33 7.85 -0.22
C PHE A 7 -0.57 9.33 0.04
N LEU A 8 0.52 10.08 0.18
CA LEU A 8 0.52 11.52 0.41
C LEU A 8 1.04 12.24 -0.83
N HIS A 9 0.56 13.46 -1.04
CA HIS A 9 1.08 14.37 -2.06
C HIS A 9 1.35 15.75 -1.49
N PHE A 10 2.18 16.52 -2.19
CA PHE A 10 2.46 17.90 -1.82
C PHE A 10 1.22 18.79 -2.00
N ALA A 11 0.87 19.55 -0.97
CA ALA A 11 -0.19 20.54 -0.97
C ALA A 11 0.26 21.82 -0.24
N GLY A 12 1.02 22.67 -0.94
CA GLY A 12 1.58 23.88 -0.34
C GLY A 12 2.61 23.53 0.75
N ASP A 13 2.48 24.07 1.95
CA ASP A 13 3.45 23.82 3.04
C ASP A 13 3.24 22.48 3.78
N CYS A 14 2.31 21.62 3.34
CA CYS A 14 1.96 20.36 4.01
C CYS A 14 1.81 19.19 3.01
N ASP A 15 1.91 17.96 3.56
CA ASP A 15 1.56 16.73 2.85
C ASP A 15 0.08 16.42 3.07
N ASP A 16 -0.67 16.23 1.98
CA ASP A 16 -2.10 15.90 2.01
C ASP A 16 -2.37 14.45 1.58
N PRO A 17 -3.40 13.80 2.18
CA PRO A 17 -3.81 12.46 1.81
C PRO A 17 -4.43 12.41 0.41
N LEU A 18 -3.98 11.46 -0.43
CA LEU A 18 -4.58 11.22 -1.75
C LEU A 18 -5.95 10.52 -1.69
N GLY A 19 -6.37 10.07 -0.51
CA GLY A 19 -7.74 9.58 -0.29
C GLY A 19 -7.90 8.07 -0.17
N MET A 20 -6.83 7.37 0.21
CA MET A 20 -6.94 5.96 0.62
C MET A 20 -7.89 5.79 1.80
N GLU A 21 -7.80 6.65 2.81
CA GLU A 21 -8.65 6.57 4.01
C GLU A 21 -10.04 7.18 3.80
N SER A 22 -10.12 8.32 3.11
CA SER A 22 -11.39 9.03 2.88
C SER A 22 -12.30 8.33 1.85
N GLY A 23 -11.75 7.42 1.05
CA GLY A 23 -12.49 6.77 -0.05
C GLY A 23 -12.50 7.58 -1.34
N ALA A 24 -11.79 8.70 -1.42
CA ALA A 24 -11.68 9.47 -2.67
C ALA A 24 -10.93 8.67 -3.76
N ILE A 25 -9.98 7.81 -3.39
CA ILE A 25 -9.52 6.72 -4.26
C ILE A 25 -10.60 5.61 -4.21
N PRO A 26 -11.28 5.27 -5.30
CA PRO A 26 -12.38 4.30 -5.28
C PRO A 26 -11.87 2.86 -5.10
N ASP A 27 -12.73 1.95 -4.60
CA ASP A 27 -12.36 0.55 -4.40
C ASP A 27 -11.94 -0.15 -5.72
N SER A 28 -12.46 0.29 -6.87
CA SER A 28 -12.09 -0.22 -8.19
C SER A 28 -10.65 0.12 -8.61
N ALA A 29 -10.04 1.13 -7.98
CA ALA A 29 -8.67 1.54 -8.23
C ALA A 29 -7.66 0.75 -7.37
N ILE A 30 -8.11 -0.14 -6.49
CA ILE A 30 -7.26 -0.87 -5.55
C ILE A 30 -7.31 -2.36 -5.91
N THR A 31 -6.24 -2.85 -6.52
CA THR A 31 -6.10 -4.25 -6.94
C THR A 31 -4.90 -4.90 -6.25
N ALA A 32 -4.76 -6.22 -6.39
CA ALA A 32 -3.61 -6.94 -5.86
C ALA A 32 -3.28 -8.15 -6.74
N SER A 33 -2.04 -8.62 -6.65
CA SER A 33 -1.60 -9.89 -7.23
C SER A 33 -2.47 -11.07 -6.80
N SER A 34 -2.85 -11.08 -5.52
CA SER A 34 -3.70 -12.11 -4.94
C SER A 34 -4.35 -11.65 -3.64
N SER A 35 -5.24 -12.48 -3.10
CA SER A 35 -5.77 -12.33 -1.74
C SER A 35 -6.04 -13.70 -1.14
N TYR A 36 -5.80 -13.85 0.16
CA TYR A 36 -6.04 -15.11 0.88
C TYR A 36 -7.50 -15.53 0.84
N VAL A 37 -8.41 -14.60 1.15
CA VAL A 37 -9.85 -14.76 1.06
C VAL A 37 -10.48 -13.40 0.78
N PRO A 38 -11.71 -13.32 0.22
CA PRO A 38 -12.36 -12.05 -0.09
C PRO A 38 -12.44 -11.06 1.09
N ASN A 39 -12.56 -11.58 2.32
CA ASN A 39 -12.60 -10.78 3.56
C ASN A 39 -11.31 -9.97 3.82
N VAL A 40 -10.18 -10.34 3.21
CA VAL A 40 -8.89 -9.62 3.28
C VAL A 40 -8.43 -9.20 1.88
N GLY A 41 -9.40 -8.82 1.05
CA GLY A 41 -9.19 -8.30 -0.29
C GLY A 41 -8.47 -6.94 -0.34
N PRO A 42 -8.00 -6.52 -1.52
CA PRO A 42 -7.16 -5.34 -1.71
C PRO A 42 -7.78 -4.05 -1.15
N HIS A 43 -9.07 -3.83 -1.39
CA HIS A 43 -9.82 -2.67 -0.91
C HIS A 43 -9.95 -2.57 0.62
N ASN A 44 -9.61 -3.61 1.37
CA ASN A 44 -9.54 -3.56 2.84
C ASN A 44 -8.16 -3.10 3.35
N GLY A 45 -7.18 -2.91 2.44
CA GLY A 45 -5.84 -2.36 2.72
C GLY A 45 -5.80 -0.84 2.86
N ARG A 46 -6.88 -0.20 3.30
CA ARG A 46 -6.92 1.27 3.53
C ARG A 46 -6.46 1.57 4.96
N LEU A 47 -5.52 2.51 5.11
CA LEU A 47 -4.99 2.93 6.41
C LEU A 47 -6.13 3.40 7.35
N ARG A 48 -6.06 3.04 8.64
CA ARG A 48 -7.03 3.41 9.69
C ARG A 48 -8.48 3.00 9.44
N VAL A 49 -8.75 2.19 8.42
CA VAL A 49 -10.08 1.63 8.14
C VAL A 49 -10.13 0.18 8.63
N GLU A 50 -11.17 -0.16 9.41
CA GLU A 50 -11.42 -1.52 9.91
C GLU A 50 -12.71 -2.07 9.28
N ARG A 51 -12.61 -2.49 8.02
CA ARG A 51 -13.69 -3.14 7.27
C ARG A 51 -13.32 -4.61 7.04
N ASN A 52 -14.30 -5.52 7.16
CA ASN A 52 -14.09 -6.94 6.91
C ASN A 52 -12.93 -7.50 7.77
N GLY A 53 -11.95 -8.16 7.17
CA GLY A 53 -10.75 -8.65 7.86
C GLY A 53 -9.74 -7.55 8.23
N GLY A 54 -10.01 -6.30 7.86
CA GLY A 54 -9.29 -5.13 8.33
C GLY A 54 -7.88 -4.96 7.75
N ALA A 55 -7.56 -5.58 6.61
CA ALA A 55 -6.33 -5.35 5.84
C ALA A 55 -6.43 -6.06 4.48
N TRP A 56 -5.45 -5.81 3.60
CA TRP A 56 -5.13 -6.76 2.52
C TRP A 56 -4.16 -7.82 3.03
N CYS A 57 -4.42 -9.08 2.72
CA CYS A 57 -3.48 -10.17 2.96
C CYS A 57 -3.33 -11.01 1.68
N PRO A 58 -2.11 -11.20 1.15
CA PRO A 58 -1.88 -12.04 -0.03
C PRO A 58 -2.22 -13.50 0.26
N ARG A 59 -2.43 -14.26 -0.82
CA ARG A 59 -2.81 -15.68 -0.73
C ARG A 59 -1.70 -16.56 -0.19
N GLN A 60 -0.46 -16.24 -0.53
CA GLN A 60 0.72 -16.94 -0.04
C GLN A 60 1.48 -16.06 0.95
N GLN A 61 2.18 -16.70 1.89
CA GLN A 61 3.14 -16.02 2.72
C GLN A 61 4.25 -15.46 1.82
N VAL A 62 4.62 -14.19 2.03
CA VAL A 62 5.69 -13.56 1.27
C VAL A 62 7.02 -14.03 1.82
N GLU A 63 7.74 -14.78 0.99
CA GLU A 63 9.06 -15.34 1.26
C GLU A 63 9.98 -15.06 0.06
N ARG A 64 11.25 -15.45 0.16
CA ARG A 64 12.24 -15.20 -0.89
C ARG A 64 11.78 -15.83 -2.22
N GLY A 65 11.60 -14.99 -3.25
CA GLY A 65 11.16 -15.40 -4.58
C GLY A 65 9.65 -15.34 -4.80
N VAL A 66 8.86 -15.00 -3.79
CA VAL A 66 7.42 -14.72 -3.91
C VAL A 66 7.23 -13.22 -4.11
N ARG A 67 6.57 -12.84 -5.21
CA ARG A 67 6.20 -11.44 -5.50
C ARG A 67 4.69 -11.27 -5.32
N GLU A 68 4.30 -10.58 -4.24
CA GLU A 68 2.93 -10.17 -3.97
C GLU A 68 2.89 -8.64 -3.88
N TYR A 69 1.86 -8.01 -4.43
CA TYR A 69 1.73 -6.56 -4.48
C TYR A 69 0.29 -6.11 -4.32
N LEU A 70 0.14 -4.92 -3.73
CA LEU A 70 -1.07 -4.12 -3.74
C LEU A 70 -0.84 -2.99 -4.73
N GLU A 71 -1.68 -2.88 -5.76
CA GLU A 71 -1.57 -1.89 -6.82
C GLU A 71 -2.68 -0.86 -6.69
N ILE A 72 -2.29 0.42 -6.74
CA ILE A 72 -3.22 1.55 -6.67
C ILE A 72 -3.15 2.35 -7.97
N ASP A 73 -4.24 2.36 -8.72
CA ASP A 73 -4.42 3.25 -9.87
C ASP A 73 -4.85 4.64 -9.39
N LEU A 74 -3.98 5.63 -9.60
CA LEU A 74 -4.28 7.01 -9.19
C LEU A 74 -5.11 7.78 -10.23
N GLY A 75 -5.43 7.17 -11.38
CA GLY A 75 -6.21 7.75 -12.49
C GLY A 75 -5.46 8.81 -13.30
N GLU A 76 -4.48 9.48 -12.70
CA GLU A 76 -3.61 10.45 -13.36
C GLU A 76 -2.20 10.46 -12.75
N THR A 77 -1.26 11.13 -13.42
CA THR A 77 0.11 11.23 -12.90
C THR A 77 0.12 12.15 -11.68
N ARG A 78 0.51 11.60 -10.53
CA ARG A 78 0.63 12.33 -9.26
C ARG A 78 2.08 12.34 -8.76
N VAL A 79 2.44 13.40 -8.05
CA VAL A 79 3.68 13.46 -7.27
C VAL A 79 3.38 12.88 -5.89
N ILE A 80 4.06 11.78 -5.55
CA ILE A 80 3.95 11.13 -4.24
C ILE A 80 5.08 11.61 -3.36
N THR A 81 4.74 12.23 -2.23
CA THR A 81 5.71 12.75 -1.24
C THR A 81 5.94 11.78 -0.09
N GLY A 82 4.97 10.92 0.20
CA GLY A 82 5.06 9.96 1.28
C GLY A 82 4.15 8.75 1.08
N VAL A 83 4.55 7.65 1.72
CA VAL A 83 3.74 6.45 1.87
C VAL A 83 3.68 6.09 3.34
N GLN A 84 2.48 5.90 3.86
CA GLN A 84 2.26 5.39 5.20
C GLN A 84 1.69 3.98 5.10
N THR A 85 2.11 3.13 6.01
CA THR A 85 1.75 1.72 6.05
C THR A 85 1.27 1.35 7.45
N GLN A 86 0.35 0.40 7.54
CA GLN A 86 -0.14 -0.12 8.81
C GLN A 86 -0.35 -1.63 8.71
N GLY A 87 -0.12 -2.33 9.82
CA GLY A 87 -0.47 -3.74 9.97
C GLY A 87 -1.98 -3.98 10.10
N ARG A 88 -2.35 -5.24 10.21
CA ARG A 88 -3.71 -5.66 10.52
C ARG A 88 -3.91 -5.65 12.03
N PHE A 89 -4.94 -4.95 12.50
CA PHE A 89 -5.31 -4.91 13.92
C PHE A 89 -6.47 -5.85 14.25
N ASP A 90 -7.55 -5.89 13.45
CA ASP A 90 -8.72 -6.77 13.63
C ASP A 90 -9.20 -6.86 15.09
N ARG A 91 -9.53 -5.70 15.66
CA ARG A 91 -10.00 -5.55 17.06
C ARG A 91 -9.04 -6.17 18.09
N GLY A 92 -7.74 -6.10 17.84
CA GLY A 92 -6.69 -6.64 18.71
C GLY A 92 -6.38 -8.12 18.49
N ARG A 93 -7.01 -8.78 17.50
CA ARG A 93 -6.71 -10.18 17.15
C ARG A 93 -5.66 -10.31 16.05
N GLY A 94 -5.50 -9.28 15.23
CA GLY A 94 -4.48 -9.20 14.20
C GLY A 94 -3.17 -8.67 14.75
N GLN A 95 -2.08 -9.30 14.33
CA GLN A 95 -0.71 -8.88 14.62
C GLN A 95 0.17 -8.95 13.36
N GLU A 96 -0.44 -9.17 12.20
CA GLU A 96 0.27 -9.33 10.93
C GLU A 96 0.57 -7.97 10.31
N TYR A 97 1.84 -7.69 10.06
CA TYR A 97 2.31 -6.51 9.33
C TYR A 97 3.39 -6.92 8.32
N ALA A 98 3.62 -6.09 7.31
CA ALA A 98 4.78 -6.22 6.43
C ALA A 98 5.97 -5.53 7.11
N GLU A 99 7.07 -6.24 7.32
CA GLU A 99 8.27 -5.66 7.95
C GLU A 99 9.04 -4.76 6.98
N GLU A 100 9.06 -5.17 5.72
CA GLU A 100 9.75 -4.50 4.62
C GLU A 100 8.84 -4.46 3.39
N TYR A 101 9.02 -3.43 2.56
CA TYR A 101 8.37 -3.35 1.28
C TYR A 101 9.26 -2.59 0.28
N THR A 102 9.00 -2.81 -1.00
CA THR A 102 9.51 -1.97 -2.08
C THR A 102 8.36 -1.21 -2.70
N ILE A 103 8.67 -0.09 -3.35
CA ILE A 103 7.71 0.65 -4.16
C ILE A 103 8.12 0.48 -5.62
N GLU A 104 7.18 0.07 -6.45
CA GLU A 104 7.28 0.16 -7.89
C GLU A 104 6.26 1.19 -8.38
N TYR A 105 6.61 1.92 -9.43
CA TYR A 105 5.71 2.88 -10.06
C TYR A 105 5.78 2.77 -11.58
N TRP A 106 4.67 3.09 -12.21
CA TRP A 106 4.57 3.26 -13.65
C TRP A 106 3.85 4.58 -13.95
N ARG A 107 4.19 5.20 -15.07
CA ARG A 107 3.48 6.37 -15.60
C ARG A 107 3.58 6.42 -17.12
N PRO A 108 2.67 7.12 -17.81
CA PRO A 108 2.78 7.33 -19.25
C PRO A 108 4.17 7.78 -19.69
N GLY A 109 4.69 7.16 -20.73
CA GLY A 109 6.04 7.38 -21.25
C GLY A 109 7.13 6.49 -20.64
N LEU A 110 6.84 5.72 -19.58
CA LEU A 110 7.73 4.66 -19.13
C LEU A 110 7.43 3.34 -19.87
N PRO A 111 8.46 2.64 -20.37
CA PRO A 111 8.27 1.38 -21.10
C PRO A 111 7.87 0.22 -20.18
N GLU A 112 8.13 0.33 -18.88
CA GLU A 112 7.92 -0.70 -17.86
C GLU A 112 7.85 -0.08 -16.47
N TRP A 113 7.39 -0.86 -15.50
CA TRP A 113 7.43 -0.51 -14.08
C TRP A 113 8.87 -0.24 -13.63
N LYS A 114 9.04 0.78 -12.79
CA LYS A 114 10.33 1.14 -12.21
C LYS A 114 10.27 0.99 -10.70
N GLN A 115 11.27 0.31 -10.14
CA GLN A 115 11.45 0.27 -8.70
C GLN A 115 11.98 1.61 -8.21
N TYR A 116 11.34 2.17 -7.19
CA TYR A 116 11.81 3.35 -6.50
C TYR A 116 12.99 2.99 -5.58
N SER A 117 14.06 3.76 -5.71
CA SER A 117 15.19 3.75 -4.78
C SER A 117 15.35 5.16 -4.24
N ARG A 118 15.60 5.28 -2.93
CA ARG A 118 15.97 6.57 -2.36
C ARG A 118 17.28 7.08 -2.99
N TRP A 119 17.51 8.38 -2.85
CA TRP A 119 18.73 9.04 -3.34
C TRP A 119 20.01 8.47 -2.71
N ASP A 120 19.92 7.85 -1.53
CA ASP A 120 21.02 7.19 -0.83
C ASP A 120 21.17 5.69 -1.19
N GLY A 121 20.42 5.21 -2.18
CA GLY A 121 20.45 3.82 -2.65
C GLY A 121 19.75 2.82 -1.74
N LYS A 122 19.12 3.26 -0.63
CA LYS A 122 18.36 2.37 0.26
C LYS A 122 16.95 2.14 -0.25
N GLN A 123 16.46 0.91 -0.05
CA GLN A 123 15.04 0.59 -0.23
C GLN A 123 14.23 1.20 0.92
N VAL A 124 12.93 1.43 0.70
CA VAL A 124 12.02 1.98 1.71
C VAL A 124 11.68 0.88 2.72
N SER A 125 12.62 0.57 3.62
CA SER A 125 12.61 -0.68 4.38
C SER A 125 12.11 -0.55 5.83
N ARG A 126 11.28 0.44 6.18
CA ARG A 126 10.72 0.47 7.55
C ARG A 126 9.32 1.07 7.59
N ASN A 127 8.37 0.27 8.05
CA ASN A 127 7.15 0.80 8.68
C ASN A 127 7.57 1.63 9.89
N SER A 128 7.12 2.88 9.97
CA SER A 128 7.08 3.58 11.24
C SER A 128 6.00 2.91 12.09
N LEU A 129 6.41 2.19 13.12
CA LEU A 129 5.54 1.78 14.21
C LEU A 129 5.35 2.99 15.11
N ASP A 130 4.48 3.93 14.72
CA ASP A 130 3.96 4.98 15.60
C ASP A 130 2.45 5.08 15.44
#